data_AF-A0A6J5Z757-F1
#
_entry.id   AF-A0A6J5Z757-F1
#
_cell.length_a   1.000
_cell.length_b   1.000
_cell.length_c   1.000
_cell.angle_alpha   90.00
_cell.angle_beta   90.00
_cell.angle_gamma   90.00
#
_symmetry.space_group_name_H-M   'P 1'
#
loop_
_entity.id
_entity.type
_entity.pdbx_description
1 polymer ?
#
loop_
_entity_poly.entity_id
_entity_poly.type
_entity_poly.pdbx_seq_one_letter_code
_entity_poly.pdbx_strand_id
1 'polypeptide(L)'
;MLATVIYAGIDGVLRNLQPPKDCVGNPATLSESEKAECGITELPHDQIQAHELLAQDSVMRTALGEKMIECLVALRGAEYRKAKELGDEWARHTFFNVL
;
A
#
# COMPACT_ATOMS: atom_id res chain seq x y z
N MET A 1 -4.47 -3.09 9.05
CA MET A 1 -3.07 -3.37 8.69
C MET A 1 -2.65 -4.81 8.98
N LEU A 2 -2.89 -5.36 10.18
CA LEU A 2 -2.46 -6.74 10.49
C LEU A 2 -3.09 -7.81 9.58
N ALA A 3 -4.40 -7.72 9.34
CA ALA A 3 -5.11 -8.69 8.48
C ALA A 3 -4.54 -8.77 7.06
N THR A 4 -4.22 -7.64 6.42
CA THR A 4 -3.68 -7.62 5.05
C THR A 4 -2.32 -8.30 4.96
N VAL A 5 -1.44 -8.10 5.94
CA VAL A 5 -0.12 -8.76 5.98
C VAL A 5 -0.27 -10.27 6.14
N ILE A 6 -1.16 -10.71 7.04
CA ILE A 6 -1.43 -12.13 7.26
C ILE A 6 -1.97 -12.78 5.99
N TYR A 7 -2.95 -12.16 5.33
CA TYR A 7 -3.54 -12.72 4.11
C TYR A 7 -2.57 -12.75 2.93
N ALA A 8 -1.70 -11.74 2.76
CA ALA A 8 -0.62 -11.79 1.77
C ALA A 8 0.33 -12.97 2.04
N GLY A 9 0.69 -13.19 3.31
CA GLY A 9 1.54 -14.31 3.70
C GLY A 9 0.89 -15.68 3.47
N ILE A 10 -0.39 -15.84 3.85
CA ILE A 10 -1.16 -17.06 3.62
C ILE A 10 -1.24 -17.35 2.13
N ASP A 11 -1.57 -16.34 1.32
CA ASP A 11 -1.66 -16.47 -0.12
C ASP A 11 -0.32 -16.90 -0.77
N GLY A 12 0.80 -16.34 -0.31
CA GLY A 12 2.13 -16.77 -0.73
C GLY A 12 2.42 -18.24 -0.42
N VAL A 13 2.06 -18.71 0.77
CA VAL A 13 2.21 -20.12 1.18
C VAL A 13 1.32 -21.04 0.34
N LEU A 14 0.04 -20.68 0.16
CA LEU A 14 -0.93 -21.50 -0.60
C LEU A 14 -0.53 -21.64 -2.07
N ARG A 15 0.03 -20.59 -2.67
CA ARG A 15 0.49 -20.59 -4.06
C ARG A 15 1.96 -21.03 -4.21
N ASN A 16 2.63 -21.40 -3.11
CA ASN A 16 4.05 -21.75 -3.06
C ASN A 16 4.95 -20.73 -3.76
N LEU A 17 4.63 -19.43 -3.60
CA LEU A 17 5.39 -18.34 -4.20
C LEU A 17 6.81 -18.33 -3.64
N GLN A 18 7.79 -18.21 -4.54
CA GLN A 18 9.18 -18.04 -4.13
C GLN A 18 9.45 -16.54 -3.97
N PRO A 19 10.00 -16.09 -2.82
CA PRO A 19 10.44 -14.71 -2.70
C PRO A 19 11.55 -14.41 -3.71
N PRO A 20 11.71 -13.14 -4.13
CA PRO A 20 12.85 -12.74 -4.95
C PRO A 20 14.16 -13.00 -4.21
N LYS A 21 15.27 -13.00 -4.94
CA LYS A 21 16.60 -13.14 -4.35
C LYS A 21 16.88 -11.97 -3.39
N ASP A 22 17.67 -12.25 -2.35
CA ASP A 22 18.10 -11.23 -1.41
C ASP A 22 18.85 -10.10 -2.12
N CYS A 23 18.43 -8.86 -1.88
CA CYS A 23 19.17 -7.68 -2.27
C CYS A 23 20.25 -7.38 -1.22
N VAL A 24 21.52 -7.58 -1.57
CA VAL A 24 22.65 -7.32 -0.69
C VAL A 24 23.15 -5.88 -0.87
N GLY A 25 23.14 -5.09 0.19
CA GLY A 25 23.61 -3.69 0.19
C GLY A 25 22.53 -2.70 0.59
N ASN A 26 22.73 -1.41 0.26
CA ASN A 26 21.73 -0.36 0.50
C ASN A 26 20.86 -0.17 -0.75
N PRO A 27 19.56 -0.52 -0.73
CA PRO A 27 18.69 -0.36 -1.88
C PRO A 27 18.59 1.09 -2.39
N ALA A 28 18.79 2.08 -1.52
CA ALA A 28 18.71 3.50 -1.88
C ALA A 28 19.90 3.99 -2.72
N THR A 29 21.00 3.22 -2.79
CA THR A 29 22.19 3.57 -3.58
C THR A 29 22.28 2.82 -4.90
N LEU A 30 21.37 1.88 -5.15
CA LEU A 30 21.34 1.11 -6.40
C LEU A 30 20.80 1.96 -7.55
N SER A 31 21.41 1.80 -8.72
CA SER A 31 20.85 2.27 -9.99
C SER A 31 19.57 1.52 -10.34
N GLU A 32 18.76 2.07 -11.25
CA GLU A 32 17.51 1.43 -11.69
C GLU A 32 17.74 0.04 -12.31
N SER A 33 18.85 -0.16 -13.01
CA SER A 33 19.22 -1.48 -13.53
C SER A 33 19.53 -2.48 -12.42
N GLU A 34 20.28 -2.07 -11.40
CA GLU A 34 20.61 -2.93 -10.26
C GLU A 34 19.38 -3.26 -9.41
N LYS A 35 18.48 -2.29 -9.21
CA LYS A 35 17.18 -2.54 -8.56
C LYS A 35 16.36 -3.58 -9.32
N ALA A 36 16.30 -3.47 -10.65
CA ALA A 36 15.59 -4.42 -11.50
C ALA A 36 16.20 -5.83 -11.43
N GLU A 37 17.53 -5.95 -11.41
CA GLU A 37 18.24 -7.23 -11.22
C GLU A 37 17.95 -7.87 -9.87
N CYS A 38 17.77 -7.07 -8.82
CA CYS A 38 17.33 -7.51 -7.50
C CYS A 38 15.82 -7.75 -7.38
N GLY A 39 15.04 -7.53 -8.45
CA GLY A 39 13.58 -7.66 -8.42
C GLY A 39 12.89 -6.63 -7.53
N ILE A 40 13.54 -5.49 -7.26
CA ILE A 40 12.98 -4.40 -6.47
C ILE A 40 12.00 -3.64 -7.34
N THR A 41 10.76 -3.55 -6.88
CA THR A 41 9.72 -2.71 -7.48
C THR A 41 9.46 -1.54 -6.54
N GLU A 42 9.22 -0.36 -7.11
CA GLU A 42 8.94 0.82 -6.31
C GLU A 42 7.56 0.73 -5.66
N LEU A 43 7.51 1.14 -4.39
CA LEU A 43 6.24 1.34 -3.70
C LEU A 43 5.50 2.54 -4.31
N PRO A 44 4.16 2.60 -4.17
CA PRO A 44 3.40 3.76 -4.60
C PRO A 44 3.95 5.06 -3.96
N HIS A 45 4.13 6.09 -4.78
CA HIS A 45 4.72 7.38 -4.39
C HIS A 45 3.78 8.24 -3.54
N ASP A 46 2.48 7.99 -3.65
CA ASP A 46 1.47 8.67 -2.85
C ASP A 46 0.30 7.76 -2.48
N GLN A 47 -0.58 8.30 -1.63
CA GLN A 47 -1.72 7.58 -1.10
C GLN A 47 -2.77 7.25 -2.18
N ILE A 48 -2.89 8.06 -3.24
CA ILE A 48 -3.85 7.82 -4.32
C ILE A 48 -3.42 6.59 -5.11
N GLN A 49 -2.15 6.55 -5.52
CA GLN A 49 -1.59 5.40 -6.21
C GLN A 49 -1.69 4.12 -5.35
N ALA A 50 -1.45 4.23 -4.04
CA ALA A 50 -1.61 3.09 -3.12
C ALA A 50 -3.06 2.57 -3.07
N HIS A 51 -4.06 3.46 -3.05
CA HIS A 51 -5.46 3.06 -3.07
C HIS A 51 -5.88 2.45 -4.41
N GLU A 52 -5.38 2.97 -5.53
CA GLU A 52 -5.66 2.41 -6.87
C GLU A 52 -5.12 0.99 -7.01
N LEU A 53 -3.91 0.73 -6.51
CA LEU A 53 -3.33 -0.62 -6.48
C LEU A 53 -4.11 -1.54 -5.56
N LEU A 54 -4.48 -1.09 -4.36
CA LEU A 54 -5.29 -1.87 -3.43
C LEU A 54 -6.68 -2.19 -4.02
N ALA A 55 -7.28 -1.25 -4.76
CA ALA A 55 -8.57 -1.44 -5.42
C ALA A 55 -8.52 -2.51 -6.52
N GLN A 56 -7.34 -2.87 -7.01
CA GLN A 56 -7.13 -3.87 -8.06
C GLN A 56 -6.61 -5.21 -7.51
N ASP A 57 -6.24 -5.27 -6.23
CA ASP A 57 -5.66 -6.46 -5.62
C ASP A 57 -6.74 -7.52 -5.32
N SER A 58 -6.73 -8.60 -6.09
CA SER A 58 -7.71 -9.70 -5.97
C SER A 58 -7.55 -10.51 -4.68
N VAL A 59 -6.33 -10.62 -4.13
CA VAL A 59 -6.08 -11.33 -2.86
C VAL A 59 -6.74 -10.55 -1.73
N MET A 60 -6.53 -9.23 -1.67
CA MET A 60 -7.10 -8.37 -0.65
C MET A 60 -8.61 -8.25 -0.78
N ARG A 61 -9.14 -8.15 -2.01
CA ARG A 61 -10.60 -8.17 -2.27
C ARG A 61 -11.26 -9.46 -1.79
N THR A 62 -10.64 -10.61 -2.05
CA THR A 62 -11.13 -11.90 -1.57
C THR A 62 -11.05 -12.01 -0.06
N ALA A 63 -9.94 -11.57 0.53
CA ALA A 63 -9.65 -11.71 1.96
C ALA A 63 -10.48 -10.79 2.87
N LEU A 64 -10.64 -9.52 2.48
CA LEU A 64 -11.34 -8.51 3.27
C LEU A 64 -12.78 -8.28 2.82
N GLY A 65 -13.13 -8.75 1.62
CA GLY A 65 -14.43 -8.56 1.00
C GLY A 65 -14.50 -7.28 0.16
N GLU A 66 -15.19 -7.38 -0.98
CA GLU A 66 -15.31 -6.33 -1.98
C GLU A 66 -15.77 -4.99 -1.40
N LYS A 67 -16.86 -5.02 -0.62
CA LYS A 67 -17.44 -3.82 0.00
C LYS A 67 -16.48 -3.12 0.95
N MET A 68 -15.65 -3.88 1.68
CA MET A 68 -14.69 -3.30 2.62
C MET A 68 -13.60 -2.53 1.87
N ILE A 69 -13.05 -3.13 0.80
CA ILE A 69 -12.05 -2.47 -0.05
C ILE A 69 -12.63 -1.21 -0.70
N GLU A 70 -13.84 -1.30 -1.26
CA GLU A 70 -14.52 -0.16 -1.88
C GLU A 70 -14.75 0.99 -0.90
N CYS A 71 -15.27 0.69 0.30
CA CYS A 71 -15.47 1.69 1.34
C CYS A 71 -14.16 2.32 1.79
N LEU A 72 -13.10 1.52 1.99
CA LEU A 72 -11.80 2.01 2.42
C LEU A 72 -11.20 2.95 1.38
N VAL A 73 -11.17 2.55 0.11
CA VAL A 73 -10.63 3.35 -1.00
C VAL A 73 -11.42 4.65 -1.16
N ALA A 74 -12.76 4.59 -1.10
CA ALA A 74 -13.62 5.76 -1.21
C ALA A 74 -13.39 6.76 -0.07
N LEU A 75 -13.40 6.28 1.18
CA LEU A 75 -13.23 7.11 2.36
C LEU A 75 -11.84 7.76 2.39
N ARG A 76 -10.79 6.96 2.26
CA ARG A 76 -9.40 7.45 2.32
C ARG A 76 -9.06 8.35 1.14
N GLY A 77 -9.61 8.07 -0.05
CA GLY A 77 -9.49 8.97 -1.20
C GLY A 77 -10.18 10.31 -0.98
N ALA A 78 -11.33 10.34 -0.31
CA ALA A 78 -12.00 11.59 0.05
C ALA A 78 -11.23 12.39 1.11
N GLU A 79 -10.66 11.72 2.11
CA GLU A 79 -9.78 12.34 3.12
C GLU A 79 -8.55 12.97 2.46
N TYR A 80 -7.88 12.25 1.57
CA TYR A 80 -6.72 12.77 0.85
C TYR A 80 -7.06 14.04 0.05
N ARG A 81 -8.19 14.04 -0.69
CA ARG A 81 -8.62 15.22 -1.44
C ARG A 81 -8.86 16.43 -0.54
N LYS A 82 -9.54 16.22 0.61
CA LYS A 82 -9.75 17.29 1.60
C LYS A 82 -8.45 17.80 2.18
N ALA A 83 -7.51 16.92 2.52
CA ALA A 83 -6.20 17.33 3.03
C ALA A 83 -5.43 18.16 1.98
N LYS A 84 -5.50 17.78 0.70
CA LYS A 84 -4.87 18.53 -0.40
C LYS A 84 -5.51 19.91 -0.61
N GLU A 85 -6.83 20.01 -0.43
CA GLU A 85 -7.60 21.26 -0.60
C GLU A 85 -7.41 22.21 0.59
N LEU A 86 -7.49 21.69 1.82
CA LEU A 86 -7.57 22.48 3.05
C LEU A 86 -6.23 22.61 3.78
N GLY A 87 -5.21 21.87 3.34
CA GLY A 87 -3.85 21.91 3.87
C GLY A 87 -3.66 21.21 5.21
N ASP A 88 -2.42 21.26 5.70
CA ASP A 88 -1.95 20.50 6.85
C ASP A 88 -2.64 20.87 8.17
N GLU A 89 -3.13 22.11 8.31
CA GLU A 89 -3.80 22.56 9.52
C GLU A 89 -5.13 21.80 9.72
N TRP A 90 -5.92 21.65 8.64
CA TRP A 90 -7.13 20.86 8.67
C TRP A 90 -6.84 19.39 9.00
N ALA A 91 -5.79 18.81 8.40
CA ALA A 91 -5.40 17.43 8.66
C ALA A 91 -4.99 17.24 10.14
N ARG A 92 -4.21 18.18 10.70
CA ARG A 92 -3.84 18.17 12.13
C ARG A 92 -5.07 18.22 13.03
N HIS A 93 -5.96 19.18 12.81
CA HIS A 93 -7.17 19.31 13.61
C HIS A 93 -8.07 18.08 13.52
N THR A 94 -8.25 17.51 12.34
CA THR A 94 -9.21 16.43 12.10
C THR A 94 -8.74 15.09 12.67
N PHE A 95 -7.44 14.77 12.58
CA PHE A 95 -6.94 13.44 12.94
C PHE A 95 -6.13 13.40 14.23
N PHE A 96 -5.50 14.52 14.64
CA PHE A 96 -4.54 14.51 15.74
C PHE A 96 -4.98 15.30 16.97
N ASN A 97 -5.94 16.23 16.85
CA ASN A 97 -6.49 16.98 18.01
C ASN A 97 -7.69 16.31 18.67
N VAL A 98 -8.08 15.11 18.24
CA VAL A 98 -9.18 14.33 18.82
C VAL A 98 -8.67 13.32 19.87
N LEU A 99 -7.38 13.40 20.24
CA LEU A 99 -6.73 12.66 21.32
C LEU A 99 -6.31 13.62 22.44
#